data_AF-A0A9E0SPD8-F1
#
_entry.id   AF-A0A9E0SPD8-F1
#
_cell.length_a   1.000
_cell.length_b   1.000
_cell.length_c   1.000
_cell.angle_alpha   90.00
_cell.angle_beta   90.00
_cell.angle_gamma   90.00
#
_symmetry.space_group_name_H-M   'P 1'
#
loop_
_entity.id
_entity.type
_entity.pdbx_description
1 polymer ?
#
loop_
_entity_poly.entity_id
_entity_poly.type
_entity_poly.pdbx_seq_one_letter_code
_entity_poly.pdbx_strand_id
1 'polypeptide(L)'
;MIHPTEPTGLRPLAQFDGARSAAVPQDRLRAIRRGAQALRERMLDAPPVRFARSFNLLRIPYPAWFAFTGVYSQQLLKPHMIHLLARTTVIQYDDFEGCLRTLLFTPADFEAGTETPYFKRLSEQTPRFLHKLIAPVYQTVPQALASCGLQPRQVDFITYDHLHTQDVRRWLGSAGTPGLLPKARLLVHRQELASVQGLLPSQAQWYCPHGLDGVAAERIMAFDGSIQLGPGVALVHTPGHTEGNHSLVYRSADGLRVSSENGVSADSWAPLQSRHNGIRRYAQATGSEVILNGNTQEGSNDQYLSMVLEKTLAGTSAEHGFSNVVPSSECSPHWLFPGAPTSHLFGETRFGSPTIA
;
A
#
# COMPACT_ATOMS: atom_id res chain seq x y z
N MET A 1 -16.51 25.09 9.57
CA MET A 1 -15.72 24.81 10.79
C MET A 1 -15.97 23.37 11.16
N ILE A 2 -14.96 22.50 11.04
CA ILE A 2 -15.08 21.07 11.36
C ILE A 2 -14.94 20.95 12.87
N HIS A 3 -15.99 20.50 13.55
CA HIS A 3 -15.93 20.16 14.97
C HIS A 3 -15.00 18.95 15.17
N PRO A 4 -14.14 18.93 16.20
CA PRO A 4 -13.35 17.75 16.53
C PRO A 4 -14.29 16.73 17.21
N THR A 5 -14.86 15.81 16.45
CA THR A 5 -15.71 14.74 16.98
C THR A 5 -14.87 13.52 17.38
N GLU A 6 -14.79 13.34 18.69
CA GLU A 6 -14.29 12.20 19.48
C GLU A 6 -12.78 11.86 19.42
N PRO A 7 -12.13 11.58 20.58
CA PRO A 7 -10.77 11.07 20.61
C PRO A 7 -10.81 9.65 20.04
N THR A 8 -10.46 9.51 18.77
CA THR A 8 -10.52 8.25 18.01
C THR A 8 -9.48 7.22 18.44
N GLY A 9 -8.88 7.38 19.63
CA GLY A 9 -7.76 6.59 20.12
C GLY A 9 -6.47 6.75 19.30
N LEU A 10 -6.51 7.41 18.13
CA LEU A 10 -5.38 7.61 17.24
C LEU A 10 -4.36 8.55 17.88
N ARG A 11 -3.08 8.15 17.87
CA ARG A 11 -1.99 8.96 18.44
C ARG A 11 -1.05 9.44 17.34
N PRO A 12 -0.78 10.75 17.22
CA PRO A 12 0.22 11.25 16.27
C PRO A 12 1.62 10.66 16.53
N LEU A 13 2.37 10.42 15.45
CA LEU A 13 3.74 9.94 15.47
C LEU A 13 4.70 11.05 15.01
N ALA A 14 5.17 11.85 15.96
CA ALA A 14 6.05 12.99 15.70
C ALA A 14 7.50 12.65 15.33
N GLN A 15 7.88 11.35 15.24
CA GLN A 15 9.28 10.96 15.05
C GLN A 15 9.83 11.31 13.66
N PHE A 16 8.94 11.63 12.72
CA PHE A 16 9.28 11.99 11.35
C PHE A 16 9.08 13.47 11.07
N ASP A 17 8.64 14.25 12.06
CA ASP A 17 8.39 15.68 11.91
C ASP A 17 9.70 16.39 11.57
N GLY A 18 9.68 17.16 10.48
CA GLY A 18 10.86 17.86 9.97
C GLY A 18 11.93 16.97 9.34
N ALA A 19 11.78 15.64 9.32
CA ALA A 19 12.79 14.72 8.78
C ALA A 19 13.08 14.94 7.28
N ARG A 20 12.13 15.55 6.56
CA ARG A 20 12.25 15.89 5.13
C ARG A 20 12.64 17.35 4.87
N SER A 21 12.76 18.18 5.91
CA SER A 21 12.92 19.63 5.78
C SER A 21 14.36 20.10 5.57
N ALA A 22 15.36 19.24 5.81
CA ALA A 22 16.77 19.62 5.62
C ALA A 22 17.06 20.01 4.16
N ALA A 23 17.92 21.00 3.91
CA ALA A 23 18.28 21.37 2.53
C ALA A 23 19.06 20.26 1.82
N VAL A 24 19.94 19.58 2.55
CA VAL A 24 20.83 18.53 2.02
C VAL A 24 20.08 17.18 1.98
N PRO A 25 19.95 16.51 0.82
CA PRO A 25 19.23 15.25 0.70
C PRO A 25 19.75 14.13 1.61
N GLN A 26 21.07 14.06 1.80
CA GLN A 26 21.69 13.07 2.70
C GLN A 26 21.32 13.30 4.17
N ASP A 27 21.09 14.55 4.59
CA ASP A 27 20.64 14.83 5.96
C ASP A 27 19.18 14.41 6.16
N ARG A 28 18.32 14.57 5.15
CA ARG A 28 16.96 14.00 5.15
C ARG A 28 17.01 12.48 5.33
N LEU A 29 17.85 11.82 4.54
CA LEU A 29 18.02 10.37 4.59
C LEU A 29 18.49 9.89 5.98
N ARG A 30 19.47 10.58 6.58
CA ARG A 30 19.94 10.29 7.95
C ARG A 30 18.82 10.49 8.99
N ALA A 31 18.07 11.59 8.90
CA ALA A 31 16.97 11.86 9.81
C ALA A 31 15.87 10.78 9.72
N ILE A 32 15.50 10.40 8.50
CA ILE A 32 14.53 9.33 8.24
C ILE A 32 14.97 8.00 8.83
N ARG A 33 16.22 7.60 8.60
CA ARG A 33 16.75 6.35 9.17
C ARG A 33 16.71 6.34 10.70
N ARG A 34 17.09 7.45 11.34
CA ARG A 34 17.03 7.57 12.81
C ARG A 34 15.59 7.44 13.33
N GLY A 35 14.65 8.17 12.72
CA GLY A 35 13.23 8.09 13.10
C GLY A 35 12.65 6.70 12.88
N ALA A 36 12.98 6.06 11.76
CA ALA A 36 12.54 4.70 11.44
C ALA A 36 13.13 3.66 12.41
N GLN A 37 14.41 3.75 12.77
CA GLN A 37 15.03 2.87 13.76
C GLN A 37 14.36 3.01 15.14
N ALA A 38 14.15 4.24 15.61
CA ALA A 38 13.51 4.49 16.89
C ALA A 38 12.04 3.99 16.93
N LEU A 39 11.29 4.16 15.83
CA LEU A 39 9.94 3.61 15.75
C LEU A 39 9.95 2.08 15.69
N ARG A 40 10.87 1.49 14.91
CA ARG A 40 11.04 0.04 14.80
C ARG A 40 11.30 -0.59 16.16
N GLU A 41 12.25 -0.07 16.92
CA GLU A 41 12.59 -0.59 18.26
C GLU A 41 11.34 -0.61 19.16
N ARG A 42 10.64 0.52 19.28
CA ARG A 42 9.41 0.57 20.10
C ARG A 42 8.31 -0.39 19.62
N MET A 43 8.09 -0.52 18.32
CA MET A 43 7.07 -1.44 17.80
C MET A 43 7.49 -2.91 17.94
N LEU A 44 8.80 -3.20 17.98
CA LEU A 44 9.34 -4.52 18.29
C LEU A 44 9.29 -4.85 19.80
N ASP A 45 9.09 -3.88 20.67
CA ASP A 45 8.79 -4.10 22.08
C ASP A 45 7.29 -4.21 22.37
N ALA A 46 6.44 -3.70 21.47
CA ALA A 46 5.00 -3.78 21.58
C ALA A 46 4.46 -5.21 21.32
N PRO A 47 3.31 -5.59 21.90
CA PRO A 47 2.68 -6.86 21.59
C PRO A 47 2.29 -6.95 20.11
N PRO A 48 2.34 -8.15 19.50
CA PRO A 48 1.84 -8.36 18.15
C PRO A 48 0.35 -8.11 18.07
N VAL A 49 -0.11 -7.79 16.86
CA VAL A 49 -1.55 -7.72 16.56
C VAL A 49 -2.19 -9.08 16.84
N ARG A 50 -3.47 -9.08 17.23
CA ARG A 50 -4.20 -10.33 17.52
C ARG A 50 -4.31 -11.22 16.30
N PHE A 51 -4.53 -10.60 15.14
CA PHE A 51 -4.68 -11.29 13.87
C PHE A 51 -4.24 -10.40 12.71
N ALA A 52 -3.54 -10.97 11.75
CA ALA A 52 -3.32 -10.37 10.44
C ALA A 52 -3.35 -11.44 9.35
N ARG A 53 -4.07 -11.20 8.26
CA ARG A 53 -4.04 -12.08 7.09
C ARG A 53 -4.17 -11.30 5.80
N SER A 54 -3.28 -11.57 4.85
CA SER A 54 -3.36 -11.04 3.49
C SER A 54 -4.05 -12.02 2.54
N PHE A 55 -4.74 -11.48 1.53
CA PHE A 55 -5.53 -12.24 0.57
C PHE A 55 -5.23 -11.78 -0.86
N ASN A 56 -5.10 -12.73 -1.78
CA ASN A 56 -5.06 -12.44 -3.21
C ASN A 56 -6.43 -11.95 -3.69
N LEU A 57 -6.51 -10.76 -4.28
CA LEU A 57 -7.75 -10.28 -4.89
C LEU A 57 -7.76 -10.47 -6.39
N LEU A 58 -6.86 -9.78 -7.10
CA LEU A 58 -6.87 -9.75 -8.56
C LEU A 58 -5.45 -9.58 -9.12
N ARG A 59 -5.25 -10.03 -10.36
CA ARG A 59 -4.07 -9.66 -11.15
C ARG A 59 -4.40 -8.59 -12.16
N ILE A 60 -3.46 -7.68 -12.36
CA ILE A 60 -3.52 -6.65 -13.39
C ILE A 60 -2.22 -6.62 -14.18
N PRO A 61 -2.30 -6.55 -15.52
CA PRO A 61 -1.13 -6.30 -16.35
C PRO A 61 -0.63 -4.89 -16.08
N TYR A 62 0.68 -4.75 -15.93
CA TYR A 62 1.29 -3.48 -15.55
C TYR A 62 2.62 -3.28 -16.28
N PRO A 63 2.92 -2.08 -16.82
CA PRO A 63 4.16 -1.85 -17.54
C PRO A 63 5.41 -2.01 -16.68
N ALA A 64 6.37 -2.80 -17.16
CA ALA A 64 7.58 -3.08 -16.40
C ALA A 64 8.45 -1.82 -16.17
N TRP A 65 8.36 -0.83 -17.07
CA TRP A 65 9.10 0.43 -16.94
C TRP A 65 8.53 1.36 -15.87
N PHE A 66 7.24 1.23 -15.53
CA PHE A 66 6.71 1.88 -14.34
C PHE A 66 7.13 1.11 -13.08
N ALA A 67 7.03 -0.22 -13.10
CA ALA A 67 7.36 -1.08 -11.96
C ALA A 67 8.81 -0.94 -11.47
N PHE A 68 9.73 -0.72 -12.41
CA PHE A 68 11.16 -0.62 -12.14
C PHE A 68 11.75 0.60 -12.83
N THR A 69 11.36 1.79 -12.33
CA THR A 69 11.78 3.09 -12.89
C THR A 69 13.29 3.13 -13.13
N GLY A 70 13.70 3.56 -14.33
CA GLY A 70 15.10 3.74 -14.70
C GLY A 70 15.84 2.46 -15.10
N VAL A 71 15.53 1.30 -14.50
CA VAL A 71 16.25 0.02 -14.71
C VAL A 71 16.31 -0.39 -16.18
N TYR A 72 15.19 -0.27 -16.88
CA TYR A 72 15.07 -0.70 -18.26
C TYR A 72 15.31 0.42 -19.26
N SER A 73 15.56 1.66 -18.84
CA SER A 73 15.67 2.81 -19.76
C SER A 73 16.68 2.59 -20.89
N GLN A 74 17.82 1.96 -20.58
CA GLN A 74 18.95 1.74 -21.50
C GLN A 74 19.00 0.35 -22.17
N GLN A 75 18.07 -0.57 -21.86
CA GLN A 75 18.11 -1.94 -22.39
C GLN A 75 17.44 -2.02 -23.77
N LEU A 76 18.02 -2.78 -24.70
CA LEU A 76 17.46 -2.93 -26.06
C LEU A 76 16.20 -3.83 -26.06
N LEU A 77 16.23 -4.90 -25.25
CA LEU A 77 15.09 -5.80 -25.01
C LEU A 77 14.60 -5.58 -23.59
N LYS A 78 13.32 -5.24 -23.42
CA LYS A 78 12.71 -4.96 -22.12
C LYS A 78 11.47 -5.84 -21.98
N PRO A 79 11.20 -6.45 -20.81
CA PRO A 79 9.87 -6.97 -20.57
C PRO A 79 8.89 -5.80 -20.71
N HIS A 80 7.92 -5.92 -21.61
CA HIS A 80 6.95 -4.83 -21.81
C HIS A 80 5.97 -4.76 -20.63
N MET A 81 5.55 -5.91 -20.13
CA MET A 81 4.54 -6.04 -19.08
C MET A 81 5.00 -7.00 -18.00
N ILE A 82 4.52 -6.76 -16.78
CA ILE A 82 4.51 -7.68 -15.64
C ILE A 82 3.05 -7.86 -15.18
N HIS A 83 2.81 -8.72 -14.19
CA HIS A 83 1.54 -8.71 -13.46
C HIS A 83 1.76 -8.25 -12.03
N LEU A 84 0.95 -7.29 -11.60
CA LEU A 84 0.78 -7.00 -10.18
C LEU A 84 -0.39 -7.82 -9.65
N LEU A 85 -0.20 -8.41 -8.47
CA LEU A 85 -1.21 -9.15 -7.74
C LEU A 85 -1.64 -8.28 -6.55
N ALA A 86 -2.78 -7.62 -6.70
CA ALA A 86 -3.33 -6.75 -5.68
C ALA A 86 -3.85 -7.57 -4.50
N ARG A 87 -3.57 -7.11 -3.29
CA ARG A 87 -3.96 -7.77 -2.05
C ARG A 87 -4.79 -6.85 -1.18
N THR A 88 -5.61 -7.46 -0.34
CA THR A 88 -6.13 -6.81 0.87
C THR A 88 -5.56 -7.51 2.09
N THR A 89 -5.40 -6.76 3.19
CA THR A 89 -4.97 -7.32 4.48
C THR A 89 -6.02 -7.01 5.55
N VAL A 90 -6.48 -8.05 6.24
CA VAL A 90 -7.37 -7.94 7.40
C VAL A 90 -6.49 -7.92 8.65
N ILE A 91 -6.67 -6.93 9.52
CA ILE A 91 -5.92 -6.81 10.78
C ILE A 91 -6.91 -6.63 11.93
N GLN A 92 -6.75 -7.43 12.98
CA GLN A 92 -7.38 -7.17 14.27
C GLN A 92 -6.32 -6.83 15.31
N TYR A 93 -6.51 -5.71 15.99
CA TYR A 93 -5.58 -5.16 16.98
C TYR A 93 -6.36 -4.58 18.15
N ASP A 94 -5.69 -4.45 19.29
CA ASP A 94 -6.20 -3.66 20.40
C ASP A 94 -5.76 -2.21 20.21
N ASP A 95 -6.71 -1.28 20.28
CA ASP A 95 -6.38 0.13 20.38
C ASP A 95 -5.76 0.46 21.75
N PHE A 96 -5.40 1.73 21.96
CA PHE A 96 -4.78 2.14 23.22
C PHE A 96 -5.69 2.08 24.45
N GLU A 97 -7.00 1.87 24.27
CA GLU A 97 -7.96 1.66 25.35
C GLU A 97 -8.25 0.16 25.58
N GLY A 98 -7.56 -0.73 24.86
CA GLY A 98 -7.76 -2.17 24.94
C GLY A 98 -9.01 -2.66 24.19
N CYS A 99 -9.61 -1.82 23.35
CA CYS A 99 -10.76 -2.20 22.54
C CYS A 99 -10.30 -2.88 21.25
N LEU A 100 -10.91 -4.02 20.93
CA LEU A 100 -10.68 -4.72 19.68
C LEU A 100 -11.16 -3.87 18.50
N ARG A 101 -10.27 -3.65 17.53
CA ARG A 101 -10.55 -2.99 16.26
C ARG A 101 -10.23 -3.90 15.08
N THR A 102 -11.02 -3.82 14.02
CA THR A 102 -10.76 -4.48 12.75
C THR A 102 -10.48 -3.44 11.66
N LEU A 103 -9.30 -3.51 11.06
CA LEU A 103 -8.86 -2.70 9.93
C LEU A 103 -8.78 -3.55 8.66
N LEU A 104 -9.33 -3.03 7.56
CA LEU A 104 -9.04 -3.51 6.21
C LEU A 104 -8.05 -2.57 5.53
N PHE A 105 -6.90 -3.09 5.15
CA PHE A 105 -5.94 -2.41 4.29
C PHE A 105 -6.19 -2.81 2.84
N THR A 106 -6.24 -1.82 1.96
CA THR A 106 -6.42 -1.95 0.50
C THR A 106 -7.58 -2.85 0.07
N PRO A 107 -8.82 -2.68 0.59
CA PRO A 107 -9.97 -3.43 0.10
C PRO A 107 -10.35 -2.96 -1.32
N ALA A 108 -9.70 -3.51 -2.35
CA ALA A 108 -9.91 -3.07 -3.72
C ALA A 108 -11.30 -3.46 -4.26
N ASP A 109 -12.00 -2.49 -4.86
CA ASP A 109 -13.18 -2.74 -5.69
C ASP A 109 -12.74 -2.85 -7.15
N PHE A 110 -12.48 -4.08 -7.59
CA PHE A 110 -11.99 -4.33 -8.94
C PHE A 110 -13.02 -4.05 -10.02
N GLU A 111 -14.32 -4.05 -9.72
CA GLU A 111 -15.36 -3.75 -10.70
C GLU A 111 -15.33 -2.26 -11.04
N ALA A 112 -15.42 -1.39 -10.02
CA ALA A 112 -15.29 0.05 -10.20
C ALA A 112 -13.89 0.45 -10.68
N GLY A 113 -12.85 -0.24 -10.19
CA GLY A 113 -11.46 0.02 -10.55
C GLY A 113 -11.17 -0.07 -12.06
N THR A 114 -11.95 -0.85 -12.83
CA THR A 114 -11.81 -0.90 -14.31
C THR A 114 -12.15 0.42 -15.00
N GLU A 115 -12.90 1.32 -14.35
CA GLU A 115 -13.21 2.65 -14.88
C GLU A 115 -12.04 3.64 -14.74
N THR A 116 -10.96 3.25 -14.06
CA THR A 116 -9.72 4.04 -14.00
C THR A 116 -9.18 4.27 -15.41
N PRO A 117 -8.90 5.52 -15.84
CA PRO A 117 -8.69 5.83 -17.26
C PRO A 117 -7.58 5.02 -17.94
N TYR A 118 -6.47 4.74 -17.22
CA TYR A 118 -5.40 3.88 -17.74
C TYR A 118 -5.90 2.47 -18.07
N PHE A 119 -6.55 1.80 -17.10
CA PHE A 119 -7.05 0.44 -17.26
C PHE A 119 -8.22 0.36 -18.23
N LYS A 120 -9.09 1.37 -18.26
CA LYS A 120 -10.19 1.47 -19.21
C LYS A 120 -9.69 1.45 -20.66
N ARG A 121 -8.71 2.30 -20.99
CA ARG A 121 -8.10 2.31 -22.33
C ARG A 121 -7.38 1.01 -22.66
N LEU A 122 -6.68 0.41 -21.69
CA LEU A 122 -6.02 -0.88 -21.91
C LEU A 122 -7.04 -1.99 -22.19
N SER A 123 -8.16 -2.00 -21.48
CA SER A 123 -9.28 -2.92 -21.66
C SER A 123 -9.94 -2.76 -23.04
N GLU A 124 -10.16 -1.52 -23.49
CA GLU A 124 -10.71 -1.20 -24.82
C GLU A 124 -9.81 -1.69 -25.96
N GLN A 125 -8.49 -1.72 -25.75
CA GLN A 125 -7.51 -2.25 -26.71
C GLN A 125 -7.37 -3.78 -26.66
N THR A 126 -7.95 -4.43 -25.65
CA THR A 126 -7.81 -5.88 -25.44
C THR A 126 -9.11 -6.61 -25.82
N PRO A 127 -9.06 -7.68 -26.65
CA PRO A 127 -10.24 -8.47 -26.96
C PRO A 127 -10.92 -9.03 -25.70
N ARG A 128 -12.25 -8.86 -25.58
CA ARG A 128 -13.03 -9.24 -24.38
C ARG A 128 -12.82 -10.68 -23.90
N PHE A 129 -12.65 -11.62 -24.83
CA PHE A 129 -12.44 -13.03 -24.49
C PHE A 129 -11.10 -13.28 -23.77
N LEU A 130 -10.14 -12.35 -23.84
CA LEU A 130 -8.85 -12.42 -23.16
C LEU A 130 -8.84 -11.72 -21.79
N HIS A 131 -9.87 -10.94 -21.46
CA HIS A 131 -9.88 -10.13 -20.22
C HIS A 131 -9.69 -10.99 -18.97
N LYS A 132 -10.45 -12.09 -18.83
CA LYS A 132 -10.34 -12.99 -17.66
C LYS A 132 -9.01 -13.74 -17.59
N LEU A 133 -8.34 -13.94 -18.72
CA LEU A 133 -7.04 -14.60 -18.79
C LEU A 133 -5.90 -13.67 -18.38
N ILE A 134 -6.01 -12.39 -18.72
CA ILE A 134 -5.00 -11.35 -18.47
C ILE A 134 -5.18 -10.74 -17.08
N ALA A 135 -6.43 -10.56 -16.62
CA ALA A 135 -6.74 -10.00 -15.32
C ALA A 135 -7.64 -10.93 -14.50
N PRO A 136 -7.12 -12.10 -14.06
CA PRO A 136 -7.90 -13.03 -13.26
C PRO A 136 -8.21 -12.45 -11.87
N VAL A 137 -9.46 -12.65 -11.43
CA VAL A 137 -9.93 -12.36 -10.07
C VAL A 137 -9.91 -13.67 -9.28
N TYR A 138 -9.24 -13.67 -8.13
CA TYR A 138 -9.10 -14.82 -7.24
C TYR A 138 -10.17 -14.83 -6.16
N GLN A 139 -10.41 -13.66 -5.55
CA GLN A 139 -11.31 -13.53 -4.41
C GLN A 139 -11.83 -12.10 -4.28
N THR A 140 -13.00 -11.92 -3.67
CA THR A 140 -13.56 -10.61 -3.30
C THR A 140 -13.28 -10.25 -1.84
N VAL A 141 -13.31 -8.96 -1.49
CA VAL A 141 -13.15 -8.50 -0.10
C VAL A 141 -14.19 -9.15 0.85
N PRO A 142 -15.49 -9.26 0.50
CA PRO A 142 -16.45 -10.01 1.32
C PRO A 142 -16.10 -11.49 1.52
N GLN A 143 -15.59 -12.16 0.47
CA GLN A 143 -15.12 -13.54 0.59
C GLN A 143 -13.89 -13.64 1.51
N ALA A 144 -12.97 -12.67 1.45
CA ALA A 144 -11.80 -12.62 2.34
C ALA A 144 -12.23 -12.49 3.81
N LEU A 145 -13.14 -11.56 4.12
CA LEU A 145 -13.73 -11.40 5.46
C LEU A 145 -14.43 -12.69 5.92
N ALA A 146 -15.26 -13.29 5.08
CA ALA A 146 -15.97 -14.53 5.39
C ALA A 146 -15.01 -15.68 5.70
N SER A 147 -13.87 -15.77 5.00
CA SER A 147 -12.84 -16.79 5.26
C SER A 147 -12.10 -16.61 6.59
N CYS A 148 -12.23 -15.43 7.22
CA CYS A 148 -11.79 -15.17 8.59
C CYS A 148 -12.92 -15.37 9.63
N GLY A 149 -14.14 -15.71 9.21
CA GLY A 149 -15.31 -15.73 10.07
C GLY A 149 -15.80 -14.33 10.48
N LEU A 150 -15.37 -13.27 9.78
CA LEU A 150 -15.72 -11.89 10.09
C LEU A 150 -16.88 -11.41 9.23
N GLN A 151 -17.79 -10.66 9.86
CA GLN A 151 -18.91 -10.01 9.21
C GLN A 151 -18.56 -8.56 8.84
N PRO A 152 -19.12 -8.01 7.76
CA PRO A 152 -18.87 -6.63 7.34
C PRO A 152 -19.08 -5.57 8.43
N ARG A 153 -20.05 -5.77 9.33
CA ARG A 153 -20.34 -4.88 10.48
C ARG A 153 -19.23 -4.82 11.54
N GLN A 154 -18.31 -5.79 11.53
CA GLN A 154 -17.18 -5.84 12.47
C GLN A 154 -15.99 -5.00 11.99
N VAL A 155 -16.01 -4.50 10.75
CA VAL A 155 -14.95 -3.64 10.23
C VAL A 155 -15.12 -2.22 10.77
N ASP A 156 -14.15 -1.75 11.55
CA ASP A 156 -14.12 -0.41 12.13
C ASP A 156 -13.52 0.61 11.17
N PHE A 157 -12.47 0.19 10.46
CA PHE A 157 -11.70 1.07 9.60
C PHE A 157 -11.36 0.40 8.27
N ILE A 158 -11.35 1.21 7.21
CA ILE A 158 -10.66 0.88 5.97
C ILE A 158 -9.56 1.91 5.74
N THR A 159 -8.48 1.50 5.10
CA THR A 159 -7.46 2.43 4.63
C THR A 159 -6.77 1.87 3.38
N TYR A 160 -6.16 2.74 2.63
CA TYR A 160 -5.34 2.41 1.46
C TYR A 160 -4.03 3.14 1.63
N ASP A 161 -2.95 2.62 1.09
CA ASP A 161 -1.72 3.39 1.03
C ASP A 161 -1.91 4.71 0.27
N HIS A 162 -2.71 4.69 -0.79
CA HIS A 162 -3.15 5.85 -1.57
C HIS A 162 -4.44 5.50 -2.35
N LEU A 163 -5.06 6.46 -3.04
CA LEU A 163 -6.39 6.26 -3.65
C LEU A 163 -6.35 5.94 -5.16
N HIS A 164 -5.22 5.52 -5.73
CA HIS A 164 -5.21 5.03 -7.11
C HIS A 164 -6.16 3.86 -7.27
N THR A 165 -6.97 3.90 -8.33
CA THR A 165 -7.96 2.89 -8.73
C THR A 165 -9.07 2.63 -7.72
N GLN A 166 -9.13 3.39 -6.62
CA GLN A 166 -10.07 3.11 -5.54
C GLN A 166 -11.39 3.85 -5.72
N ASP A 167 -12.49 3.10 -5.66
CA ASP A 167 -13.83 3.62 -5.43
C ASP A 167 -14.28 3.19 -4.04
N VAL A 168 -14.34 4.14 -3.11
CA VAL A 168 -14.66 3.82 -1.70
C VAL A 168 -16.18 3.75 -1.46
N ARG A 169 -17.00 4.16 -2.43
CA ARG A 169 -18.46 4.21 -2.31
C ARG A 169 -19.05 2.82 -2.13
N ARG A 170 -18.46 1.78 -2.73
CA ARG A 170 -18.88 0.39 -2.50
C ARG A 170 -18.82 -0.01 -1.03
N TRP A 171 -17.80 0.47 -0.32
CA TRP A 171 -17.58 0.11 1.08
C TRP A 171 -18.36 1.00 2.03
N LEU A 172 -18.32 2.31 1.81
CA LEU A 172 -18.86 3.31 2.76
C LEU A 172 -20.27 3.78 2.42
N GLY A 173 -20.70 3.57 1.19
CA GLY A 173 -21.94 4.08 0.63
C GLY A 173 -21.73 5.45 -0.02
N SER A 174 -22.75 5.88 -0.75
CA SER A 174 -22.88 7.22 -1.31
C SER A 174 -24.33 7.69 -1.15
N ALA A 175 -24.63 8.94 -1.52
CA ALA A 175 -25.98 9.49 -1.45
C ALA A 175 -27.03 8.53 -2.09
N GLY A 176 -27.89 7.94 -1.26
CA GLY A 176 -28.95 7.01 -1.67
C GLY A 176 -28.56 5.54 -1.79
N THR A 177 -27.27 5.17 -1.64
CA THR A 177 -26.81 3.76 -1.73
C THR A 177 -26.00 3.38 -0.47
N PRO A 178 -26.47 2.42 0.35
CA PRO A 178 -25.74 1.99 1.53
C PRO A 178 -24.45 1.24 1.14
N GLY A 179 -23.38 1.48 1.88
CA GLY A 179 -22.12 0.75 1.72
C GLY A 179 -22.15 -0.64 2.31
N LEU A 180 -21.29 -1.53 1.81
CA LEU A 180 -21.16 -2.90 2.32
C LEU A 180 -20.58 -2.97 3.74
N LEU A 181 -19.85 -1.95 4.19
CA LEU A 181 -19.24 -1.86 5.53
C LEU A 181 -19.99 -0.81 6.36
N PRO A 182 -21.10 -1.17 7.04
CA PRO A 182 -22.03 -0.20 7.64
C PRO A 182 -21.43 0.59 8.80
N LYS A 183 -20.37 0.10 9.45
CA LYS A 183 -19.68 0.75 10.57
C LYS A 183 -18.40 1.49 10.14
N ALA A 184 -17.73 1.00 9.10
CA ALA A 184 -16.35 1.40 8.80
C ALA A 184 -16.20 2.91 8.52
N ARG A 185 -15.05 3.46 8.90
CA ARG A 185 -14.61 4.79 8.46
C ARG A 185 -13.32 4.67 7.63
N LEU A 186 -13.17 5.51 6.61
CA LEU A 186 -11.93 5.61 5.83
C LEU A 186 -10.90 6.42 6.62
N LEU A 187 -9.80 5.79 7.01
CA LEU A 187 -8.58 6.47 7.43
C LEU A 187 -7.77 6.81 6.19
N VAL A 188 -7.45 8.08 5.99
CA VAL A 188 -6.74 8.53 4.79
C VAL A 188 -5.92 9.78 5.11
N HIS A 189 -4.73 9.89 4.52
CA HIS A 189 -3.90 11.07 4.72
C HIS A 189 -4.58 12.30 4.11
N ARG A 190 -4.53 13.44 4.81
CA ARG A 190 -5.18 14.69 4.39
C ARG A 190 -4.69 15.15 3.01
N GLN A 191 -3.41 14.97 2.72
CA GLN A 191 -2.85 15.31 1.42
C GLN A 191 -3.48 14.47 0.29
N GLU A 192 -3.74 13.17 0.51
CA GLU A 192 -4.37 12.31 -0.51
C GLU A 192 -5.80 12.79 -0.81
N LEU A 193 -6.55 13.15 0.23
CA LEU A 193 -7.89 13.74 0.10
C LEU A 193 -7.89 15.11 -0.58
N ALA A 194 -6.82 15.89 -0.43
CA ALA A 194 -6.68 17.15 -1.14
C ALA A 194 -6.40 16.91 -2.62
N SER A 195 -5.47 16.01 -2.95
CA SER A 195 -5.08 15.69 -4.34
C SER A 195 -6.27 15.25 -5.19
N VAL A 196 -7.13 14.37 -4.68
CA VAL A 196 -8.32 13.87 -5.40
C VAL A 196 -9.33 14.96 -5.78
N GLN A 197 -9.28 16.15 -5.17
CA GLN A 197 -10.14 17.29 -5.53
C GLN A 197 -9.65 18.05 -6.76
N GLY A 198 -8.40 17.86 -7.19
CA GLY A 198 -7.75 18.69 -8.20
C GLY A 198 -6.61 17.99 -8.94
N LEU A 199 -6.85 16.75 -9.37
CA LEU A 199 -5.83 15.94 -10.05
C LEU A 199 -5.39 16.57 -11.39
N LEU A 200 -4.08 16.58 -11.63
CA LEU A 200 -3.52 16.88 -12.95
C LEU A 200 -3.85 15.75 -13.94
N PRO A 201 -3.84 16.02 -15.27
CA PRO A 201 -4.16 15.00 -16.27
C PRO A 201 -3.31 13.72 -16.21
N SER A 202 -2.06 13.81 -15.77
CA SER A 202 -1.17 12.66 -15.56
C SER A 202 -1.55 11.83 -14.33
N GLN A 203 -1.95 12.48 -13.23
CA GLN A 203 -2.41 11.82 -12.01
C GLN A 203 -3.77 11.16 -12.25
N ALA A 204 -4.71 11.89 -12.86
CA ALA A 204 -6.06 11.43 -13.14
C ALA A 204 -6.13 10.12 -13.96
N GLN A 205 -5.04 9.73 -14.63
CA GLN A 205 -4.95 8.43 -15.30
C GLN A 205 -5.09 7.23 -14.36
N TRP A 206 -4.77 7.42 -13.08
CA TRP A 206 -4.62 6.37 -12.08
C TRP A 206 -5.68 6.41 -10.99
N TYR A 207 -6.53 7.43 -10.95
CA TYR A 207 -7.62 7.52 -9.99
C TYR A 207 -8.94 7.07 -10.62
N CYS A 208 -9.74 6.32 -9.86
CA CYS A 208 -11.10 6.01 -10.28
C CYS A 208 -11.92 7.31 -10.31
N PRO A 209 -12.58 7.66 -11.43
CA PRO A 209 -13.39 8.86 -11.48
C PRO A 209 -14.49 8.85 -10.41
N HIS A 210 -14.65 9.97 -9.70
CA HIS A 210 -15.72 10.15 -8.71
C HIS A 210 -15.71 9.15 -7.54
N GLY A 211 -14.55 8.53 -7.25
CA GLY A 211 -14.44 7.44 -6.26
C GLY A 211 -14.80 7.82 -4.81
N LEU A 212 -15.01 9.11 -4.51
CA LEU A 212 -15.40 9.63 -3.19
C LEU A 212 -16.75 10.37 -3.20
N ASP A 213 -17.38 10.52 -4.36
CA ASP A 213 -18.55 11.40 -4.51
C ASP A 213 -19.74 10.90 -3.67
N GLY A 214 -20.29 11.80 -2.86
CA GLY A 214 -21.45 11.52 -2.01
C GLY A 214 -21.17 10.63 -0.80
N VAL A 215 -19.92 10.29 -0.50
CA VAL A 215 -19.54 9.64 0.76
C VAL A 215 -19.76 10.61 1.91
N ALA A 216 -20.46 10.19 2.95
CA ALA A 216 -20.77 11.05 4.10
C ALA A 216 -19.50 11.47 4.84
N ALA A 217 -19.40 12.74 5.24
CA ALA A 217 -18.18 13.31 5.81
C ALA A 217 -17.74 12.60 7.10
N GLU A 218 -18.68 12.16 7.92
CA GLU A 218 -18.45 11.39 9.15
C GLU A 218 -17.88 9.98 8.89
N ARG A 219 -17.95 9.49 7.65
CA ARG A 219 -17.34 8.23 7.21
C ARG A 219 -15.88 8.41 6.78
N ILE A 220 -15.37 9.64 6.74
CA ILE A 220 -14.00 9.96 6.34
C ILE A 220 -13.25 10.55 7.54
N MET A 221 -12.09 9.99 7.83
CA MET A 221 -11.20 10.39 8.90
C MET A 221 -9.84 10.74 8.32
N ALA A 222 -9.68 12.02 8.00
CA ALA A 222 -8.42 12.57 7.54
C ALA A 222 -7.40 12.64 8.68
N PHE A 223 -6.14 12.27 8.42
CA PHE A 223 -5.03 12.46 9.34
C PHE A 223 -3.85 13.17 8.69
N ASP A 224 -2.97 13.73 9.52
CA ASP A 224 -1.79 14.47 9.09
C ASP A 224 -0.53 13.77 9.59
N GLY A 225 0.51 13.73 8.77
CA GLY A 225 1.76 13.05 9.10
C GLY A 225 1.52 11.56 9.37
N SER A 226 2.18 11.02 10.39
CA SER A 226 2.06 9.61 10.77
C SER A 226 1.19 9.45 12.01
N ILE A 227 0.43 8.36 12.10
CA ILE A 227 -0.42 8.04 13.25
C ILE A 227 -0.24 6.59 13.70
N GLN A 228 -0.47 6.36 14.99
CA GLN A 228 -0.52 5.04 15.58
C GLN A 228 -1.97 4.72 15.99
N LEU A 229 -2.42 3.52 15.62
CA LEU A 229 -3.78 3.02 15.83
C LEU A 229 -3.89 2.25 17.15
N GLY A 230 -2.83 1.53 17.50
CA GLY A 230 -2.65 0.79 18.74
C GLY A 230 -1.17 0.40 18.91
N PRO A 231 -0.77 -0.25 20.01
CA PRO A 231 0.63 -0.52 20.31
C PRO A 231 1.40 -1.18 19.15
N GLY A 232 0.76 -2.12 18.45
CA GLY A 232 1.36 -2.87 17.35
C GLY A 232 0.97 -2.43 15.93
N VAL A 233 0.25 -1.31 15.73
CA VAL A 233 -0.22 -0.88 14.39
C VAL A 233 -0.07 0.63 14.19
N ALA A 234 0.49 1.04 13.05
CA ALA A 234 0.64 2.42 12.64
C ALA A 234 0.37 2.63 11.14
N LEU A 235 -0.01 3.86 10.78
CA LEU A 235 0.01 4.38 9.41
C LEU A 235 1.09 5.46 9.35
N VAL A 236 2.12 5.23 8.54
CA VAL A 236 3.29 6.11 8.45
C VAL A 236 3.27 6.87 7.13
N HIS A 237 3.30 8.20 7.16
CA HIS A 237 3.31 9.00 5.93
C HIS A 237 4.60 8.77 5.15
N THR A 238 4.44 8.23 3.95
CA THR A 238 5.50 7.78 3.05
C THR A 238 5.25 8.34 1.65
N PRO A 239 5.29 9.68 1.49
CA PRO A 239 4.95 10.35 0.24
C PRO A 239 5.95 10.03 -0.87
N GLY A 240 5.53 10.27 -2.11
CA GLY A 240 6.38 10.26 -3.30
C GLY A 240 5.75 9.53 -4.46
N HIS A 241 5.25 8.30 -4.25
CA HIS A 241 4.41 7.64 -5.26
C HIS A 241 3.14 8.46 -5.52
N THR A 242 2.43 8.80 -4.43
CA THR A 242 1.55 9.97 -4.35
C THR A 242 2.01 10.86 -3.20
N GLU A 243 1.66 12.15 -3.23
CA GLU A 243 1.96 13.08 -2.12
C GLU A 243 1.28 12.67 -0.81
N GLY A 244 0.15 11.98 -0.90
CA GLY A 244 -0.62 11.50 0.24
C GLY A 244 -0.32 10.07 0.68
N ASN A 245 0.61 9.37 0.01
CA ASN A 245 0.84 7.95 0.27
C ASN A 245 1.27 7.69 1.74
N HIS A 246 0.65 6.71 2.39
CA HIS A 246 1.04 6.22 3.72
C HIS A 246 1.21 4.70 3.76
N SER A 247 2.21 4.23 4.50
CA SER A 247 2.47 2.81 4.67
C SER A 247 1.73 2.26 5.87
N LEU A 248 1.12 1.10 5.71
CA LEU A 248 0.68 0.29 6.84
C LEU A 248 1.90 -0.34 7.52
N VAL A 249 2.00 -0.23 8.85
CA VAL A 249 3.01 -0.90 9.66
C VAL A 249 2.32 -1.70 10.75
N TYR A 250 2.60 -3.00 10.86
CA TYR A 250 2.08 -3.81 11.96
C TYR A 250 3.10 -4.81 12.50
N ARG A 251 3.00 -5.07 13.80
CA ARG A 251 3.78 -6.07 14.50
C ARG A 251 3.15 -7.45 14.36
N SER A 252 3.86 -8.37 13.70
CA SER A 252 3.58 -9.80 13.68
C SER A 252 4.48 -10.55 14.66
N ALA A 253 4.23 -11.85 14.83
CA ALA A 253 5.01 -12.71 15.73
C ALA A 253 6.51 -12.78 15.38
N ASP A 254 6.85 -12.56 14.10
CA ASP A 254 8.20 -12.71 13.55
C ASP A 254 8.86 -11.37 13.16
N GLY A 255 8.22 -10.22 13.43
CA GLY A 255 8.81 -8.91 13.19
C GLY A 255 7.79 -7.85 12.79
N LEU A 256 8.24 -6.81 12.08
CA LEU A 256 7.36 -5.78 11.54
C LEU A 256 7.09 -6.06 10.06
N ARG A 257 5.82 -5.95 9.68
CA ARG A 257 5.40 -5.89 8.28
C ARG A 257 5.11 -4.44 7.94
N VAL A 258 5.62 -4.02 6.78
CA VAL A 258 5.36 -2.70 6.20
C VAL A 258 4.74 -2.90 4.82
N SER A 259 3.71 -2.16 4.46
CA SER A 259 3.05 -2.32 3.16
C SER A 259 2.66 -0.99 2.54
N SER A 260 3.04 -0.82 1.27
CA SER A 260 2.67 0.29 0.39
C SER A 260 2.93 -0.08 -1.07
N GLU A 261 2.51 0.78 -2.01
CA GLU A 261 2.79 0.68 -3.44
C GLU A 261 3.98 1.55 -3.90
N ASN A 262 4.80 2.07 -2.97
CA ASN A 262 6.01 2.83 -3.32
C ASN A 262 7.01 1.97 -4.13
N GLY A 263 6.95 0.64 -3.95
CA GLY A 263 7.59 -0.37 -4.78
C GLY A 263 6.63 -1.54 -5.03
N VAL A 264 7.00 -2.43 -5.96
CA VAL A 264 6.11 -3.54 -6.37
C VAL A 264 6.72 -4.92 -6.16
N SER A 265 7.98 -5.03 -5.77
CA SER A 265 8.65 -6.33 -5.54
C SER A 265 9.59 -6.25 -4.34
N ALA A 266 9.93 -7.39 -3.73
CA ALA A 266 11.06 -7.46 -2.80
C ALA A 266 12.34 -6.85 -3.41
N ASP A 267 12.53 -7.00 -4.73
CA ASP A 267 13.60 -6.37 -5.50
C ASP A 267 13.63 -4.83 -5.40
N SER A 268 12.47 -4.20 -5.21
CA SER A 268 12.33 -2.74 -5.10
C SER A 268 12.99 -2.19 -3.84
N TRP A 269 13.01 -2.94 -2.73
CA TRP A 269 13.67 -2.52 -1.48
C TRP A 269 15.05 -3.14 -1.26
N ALA A 270 15.42 -4.11 -2.11
CA ALA A 270 16.64 -4.90 -1.99
C ALA A 270 17.29 -5.17 -3.37
N PRO A 271 17.56 -4.13 -4.19
CA PRO A 271 17.95 -4.34 -5.59
C PRO A 271 19.32 -5.00 -5.77
N LEU A 272 20.25 -4.84 -4.81
CA LEU A 272 21.54 -5.52 -4.84
C LEU A 272 21.43 -7.05 -4.64
N GLN A 273 20.38 -7.50 -3.94
CA GLN A 273 20.07 -8.93 -3.76
C GLN A 273 19.21 -9.48 -4.91
N SER A 274 18.84 -8.65 -5.88
CA SER A 274 17.98 -9.07 -6.99
C SER A 274 18.64 -10.17 -7.82
N ARG A 275 17.88 -11.24 -8.10
CA ARG A 275 18.20 -12.28 -9.10
C ARG A 275 18.10 -11.73 -10.53
N HIS A 276 17.43 -10.60 -10.74
CA HIS A 276 17.35 -9.95 -12.03
C HIS A 276 18.59 -9.09 -12.29
N ASN A 277 19.44 -9.54 -13.23
CA ASN A 277 20.71 -8.88 -13.56
C ASN A 277 20.57 -7.40 -13.89
N GLY A 278 19.49 -6.99 -14.58
CA GLY A 278 19.23 -5.59 -14.91
C GLY A 278 19.05 -4.71 -13.67
N ILE A 279 18.30 -5.20 -12.67
CA ILE A 279 18.05 -4.45 -11.42
C ILE A 279 19.35 -4.35 -10.61
N ARG A 280 20.05 -5.48 -10.47
CA ARG A 280 21.30 -5.54 -9.71
C ARG A 280 22.39 -4.64 -10.31
N ARG A 281 22.57 -4.68 -11.64
CA ARG A 281 23.54 -3.83 -12.36
C ARG A 281 23.19 -2.36 -12.26
N TYR A 282 21.90 -2.01 -12.35
CA TYR A 282 21.44 -0.65 -12.17
C TYR A 282 21.81 -0.13 -10.77
N ALA A 283 21.46 -0.86 -9.70
CA ALA A 283 21.79 -0.47 -8.33
C ALA A 283 23.31 -0.39 -8.07
N GLN A 284 24.11 -1.29 -8.66
CA GLN A 284 25.57 -1.22 -8.57
C GLN A 284 26.14 0.02 -9.27
N ALA A 285 25.59 0.40 -10.43
CA ALA A 285 26.08 1.53 -11.21
C ALA A 285 25.67 2.88 -10.61
N THR A 286 24.46 2.99 -10.04
CA THR A 286 23.93 4.25 -9.51
C THR A 286 24.14 4.42 -8.00
N GLY A 287 24.42 3.33 -7.28
CA GLY A 287 24.38 3.30 -5.82
C GLY A 287 22.95 3.39 -5.24
N SER A 288 21.91 3.24 -6.07
CA SER A 288 20.51 3.32 -5.62
C SER A 288 20.17 2.19 -4.65
N GLU A 289 19.66 2.56 -3.49
CA GLU A 289 19.27 1.61 -2.44
C GLU A 289 17.89 0.97 -2.62
N VAL A 290 17.09 1.54 -3.52
CA VAL A 290 15.69 1.19 -3.80
C VAL A 290 15.38 1.45 -5.28
N ILE A 291 14.35 0.79 -5.81
CA ILE A 291 13.85 0.96 -7.18
C ILE A 291 12.39 1.36 -7.14
N LEU A 292 12.09 2.55 -7.66
CA LEU A 292 10.78 3.20 -7.51
C LEU A 292 9.71 2.60 -8.44
N ASN A 293 8.48 2.53 -7.92
CA ASN A 293 7.27 2.36 -8.72
C ASN A 293 6.80 3.70 -9.32
N GLY A 294 6.64 3.78 -10.64
CA GLY A 294 6.75 5.03 -11.37
C GLY A 294 5.59 5.42 -12.27
N ASN A 295 4.36 4.97 -12.03
CA ASN A 295 3.23 5.32 -12.89
C ASN A 295 2.77 6.79 -12.80
N THR A 296 2.94 7.44 -11.64
CA THR A 296 2.62 8.87 -11.41
C THR A 296 3.86 9.69 -11.09
N GLN A 297 4.76 9.16 -10.23
CA GLN A 297 6.01 9.79 -9.78
C GLN A 297 5.82 11.23 -9.28
N GLU A 298 4.87 11.46 -8.38
CA GLU A 298 4.56 12.80 -7.86
C GLU A 298 5.76 13.44 -7.12
N GLY A 299 6.64 12.63 -6.53
CA GLY A 299 7.90 13.10 -5.96
C GLY A 299 8.96 12.00 -5.84
N SER A 300 9.84 11.86 -6.84
CA SER A 300 10.84 10.78 -6.89
C SER A 300 11.83 10.77 -5.71
N ASN A 301 12.29 11.94 -5.26
CA ASN A 301 13.19 12.03 -4.11
C ASN A 301 12.48 11.64 -2.81
N ASP A 302 11.24 12.10 -2.64
CA ASP A 302 10.45 11.74 -1.47
C ASP A 302 10.08 10.26 -1.46
N GLN A 303 9.84 9.68 -2.63
CA GLN A 303 9.58 8.25 -2.80
C GLN A 303 10.80 7.42 -2.42
N TYR A 304 12.00 7.81 -2.87
CA TYR A 304 13.25 7.16 -2.47
C TYR A 304 13.41 7.18 -0.94
N LEU A 305 13.21 8.35 -0.33
CA LEU A 305 13.29 8.55 1.11
C LEU A 305 12.25 7.68 1.85
N SER A 306 11.02 7.62 1.34
CA SER A 306 9.93 6.78 1.85
C SER A 306 10.26 5.29 1.78
N MET A 307 10.81 4.81 0.68
CA MET A 307 11.18 3.40 0.56
C MET A 307 12.34 3.03 1.49
N VAL A 308 13.29 3.94 1.73
CA VAL A 308 14.33 3.71 2.74
C VAL A 308 13.73 3.68 4.14
N LEU A 309 12.76 4.56 4.43
CA LEU A 309 12.00 4.54 5.68
C LEU A 309 11.33 3.17 5.87
N GLU A 310 10.56 2.72 4.88
CA GLU A 310 9.82 1.45 4.90
C GLU A 310 10.72 0.24 5.16
N LYS A 311 11.83 0.09 4.41
CA LYS A 311 12.74 -1.04 4.62
C LYS A 311 13.50 -0.96 5.94
N THR A 312 13.77 0.25 6.44
CA THR A 312 14.37 0.44 7.76
C THR A 312 13.39 0.03 8.86
N LEU A 313 12.11 0.38 8.72
CA LEU A 313 11.05 -0.04 9.65
C LEU A 313 10.83 -1.55 9.62
N ALA A 314 10.68 -2.14 8.44
CA ALA A 314 10.44 -3.57 8.26
C ALA A 314 11.62 -4.43 8.71
N GLY A 315 12.84 -3.94 8.48
CA GLY A 315 14.08 -4.68 8.67
C GLY A 315 14.17 -5.91 7.77
N THR A 316 15.34 -6.54 7.78
CA THR A 316 15.61 -7.74 6.98
C THR A 316 15.14 -8.99 7.71
N SER A 317 14.41 -9.86 7.01
CA SER A 317 14.04 -11.18 7.52
C SER A 317 15.24 -12.10 7.53
N ALA A 318 15.44 -12.80 8.66
CA ALA A 318 16.46 -13.84 8.75
C ALA A 318 16.12 -15.07 7.90
N GLU A 319 14.85 -15.32 7.58
CA GLU A 319 14.41 -16.51 6.85
C GLU A 319 14.70 -16.44 5.36
N HIS A 320 14.47 -15.27 4.74
CA HIS A 320 14.60 -15.10 3.30
C HIS A 320 15.58 -14.01 2.88
N GLY A 321 16.14 -13.23 3.81
CA GLY A 321 17.17 -12.22 3.54
C GLY A 321 16.68 -10.96 2.84
N PHE A 322 15.38 -10.85 2.53
CA PHE A 322 14.76 -9.62 2.01
C PHE A 322 14.11 -8.83 3.14
N SER A 323 13.88 -7.54 2.90
CA SER A 323 13.12 -6.69 3.82
C SER A 323 11.68 -7.19 3.94
N ASN A 324 11.09 -7.11 5.13
CA ASN A 324 9.66 -7.43 5.37
C ASN A 324 8.70 -6.31 4.87
N VAL A 325 9.08 -5.61 3.80
CA VAL A 325 8.20 -4.69 3.10
C VAL A 325 7.43 -5.50 2.05
N VAL A 326 6.14 -5.66 2.28
CA VAL A 326 5.23 -6.44 1.45
C VAL A 326 4.45 -5.47 0.56
N PRO A 327 4.65 -5.46 -0.77
CA PRO A 327 3.88 -4.59 -1.65
C PRO A 327 2.37 -4.80 -1.46
N SER A 328 1.59 -3.71 -1.46
CA SER A 328 0.13 -3.79 -1.55
C SER A 328 -0.33 -4.43 -2.88
N SER A 329 0.45 -4.19 -3.94
CA SER A 329 0.34 -4.82 -5.26
C SER A 329 1.66 -5.53 -5.63
N GLU A 330 1.70 -6.85 -5.47
CA GLU A 330 2.93 -7.64 -5.62
C GLU A 330 3.19 -8.05 -7.06
N CYS A 331 4.31 -7.60 -7.64
CA CYS A 331 4.86 -8.09 -8.88
C CYS A 331 5.09 -9.60 -8.77
N SER A 332 4.37 -10.36 -9.57
CA SER A 332 4.40 -11.81 -9.52
C SER A 332 4.57 -12.41 -10.92
N PRO A 333 5.29 -13.55 -11.03
CA PRO A 333 5.51 -14.21 -12.31
C PRO A 333 4.19 -14.58 -12.96
N HIS A 334 4.15 -14.53 -14.29
CA HIS A 334 3.01 -14.97 -15.08
C HIS A 334 3.50 -15.55 -16.40
N TRP A 335 2.88 -16.64 -16.85
CA TRP A 335 3.32 -17.37 -18.04
C TRP A 335 3.22 -16.53 -19.33
N LEU A 336 2.27 -15.59 -19.41
CA LEU A 336 2.20 -14.62 -20.53
C LEU A 336 3.43 -13.69 -20.60
N PHE A 337 4.12 -13.47 -19.47
CA PHE A 337 5.26 -12.56 -19.35
C PHE A 337 6.40 -13.21 -18.56
N PRO A 338 7.10 -14.21 -19.12
CA PRO A 338 8.07 -15.06 -18.39
C PRO A 338 9.35 -14.33 -17.95
N GLY A 339 9.49 -13.03 -18.23
CA GLY A 339 10.64 -12.20 -17.86
C GLY A 339 10.42 -11.27 -16.65
N ALA A 340 9.30 -11.40 -15.93
CA ALA A 340 9.02 -10.57 -14.77
C ALA A 340 10.06 -10.82 -13.65
N PRO A 341 10.72 -9.77 -13.12
CA PRO A 341 11.68 -9.93 -12.03
C PRO A 341 10.96 -10.36 -10.76
N THR A 342 11.42 -11.46 -10.16
CA THR A 342 10.89 -11.92 -8.88
C THR A 342 11.98 -12.69 -8.15
N SER A 343 12.67 -12.01 -7.24
CA SER A 343 13.68 -12.66 -6.41
C SER A 343 13.09 -13.37 -5.20
N HIS A 344 12.00 -12.82 -4.67
CA HIS A 344 11.25 -13.35 -3.54
C HIS A 344 9.77 -12.97 -3.69
N LEU A 345 8.89 -13.90 -3.32
CA LEU A 345 7.44 -13.68 -3.23
C LEU A 345 7.04 -13.84 -1.77
N PHE A 346 6.32 -12.85 -1.26
CA PHE A 346 5.73 -12.90 0.08
C PHE A 346 4.45 -13.74 0.08
N GLY A 347 3.64 -13.63 -0.98
CA GLY A 347 2.40 -14.40 -1.08
C GLY A 347 1.33 -13.98 -0.05
N GLU A 348 0.39 -14.88 0.23
CA GLU A 348 -0.53 -14.72 1.35
C GLU A 348 0.18 -15.03 2.67
N THR A 349 -0.02 -14.18 3.66
CA THR A 349 0.54 -14.32 5.00
C THR A 349 -0.58 -14.43 6.02
N ARG A 350 -0.34 -15.14 7.12
CA ARG A 350 -1.29 -15.29 8.22
C ARG A 350 -0.56 -15.31 9.56
N PHE A 351 -1.01 -14.46 10.48
CA PHE A 351 -0.52 -14.39 11.85
C PHE A 351 -1.69 -14.35 12.83
N GLY A 352 -1.56 -15.07 13.94
CA GLY A 352 -2.58 -15.13 14.98
C GLY A 352 -3.89 -15.79 14.53
N SER A 353 -4.95 -15.54 15.30
CA SER A 353 -6.30 -16.08 15.04
C SER A 353 -7.35 -14.98 15.17
N PRO A 354 -8.34 -14.95 14.25
CA PRO A 354 -9.37 -13.92 14.29
C PRO A 354 -10.23 -14.08 15.55
N THR A 355 -10.49 -12.97 16.23
CA THR A 355 -11.53 -12.90 17.26
C THR A 355 -12.87 -12.69 16.58
N ILE A 356 -13.70 -13.71 16.62
CA ILE A 356 -15.07 -13.73 16.07
C ILE A 356 -16.02 -13.25 17.19
N ALA A 357 -17.09 -12.54 16.80
CA ALA A 357 -18.11 -12.05 17.73
C ALA A 357 -19.12 -13.14 18.11
#